data_AF-A0A3B9FT82-F1
#
_entry.id   AF-A0A3B9FT82-F1
#
_cell.length_a   1.000
_cell.length_b   1.000
_cell.length_c   1.000
_cell.angle_alpha   90.00
_cell.angle_beta   90.00
_cell.angle_gamma   90.00
#
_symmetry.space_group_name_H-M   'P 1'
#
loop_
_entity.id
_entity.type
_entity.pdbx_description
1 polymer ?
#
loop_
_entity_poly.entity_id
_entity_poly.type
_entity_poly.pdbx_seq_one_letter_code
_entity_poly.pdbx_strand_id
1 'polypeptide(L)'
;MLEFPTIQIGGLTIHEPMTAFTDVILTIISFVLVGRIRNRLHESFYNNAWRLFFLFMGLSTGLGVLTHGLVSLFSAWEHYLLWMAMNVAASISVYFALQATIRYSRVSIRNRRLLKRINLSVLVFFLGLTFWQNNFEIFKIHAATGVLIIFLTYFTAWTRNLVGSGAIVLAFLLSIATVFVHSFQLSINEWFNYKDLSHVMMMVSLLLVYHGMQLSSRDLKLNWRRAIR
;
A
#
# COMPACT_ATOMS: atom_id res chain seq x y z
N MET A 1 -15.47 23.43 4.38
CA MET A 1 -14.99 22.07 4.73
C MET A 1 -16.14 21.13 4.46
N LEU A 2 -15.95 20.04 3.72
CA LEU A 2 -16.99 19.01 3.59
C LEU A 2 -17.20 18.43 4.98
N GLU A 3 -18.39 18.57 5.54
CA GLU A 3 -18.80 17.82 6.73
C GLU A 3 -18.97 16.36 6.31
N PHE A 4 -18.26 15.45 6.97
CA PHE A 4 -18.39 14.02 6.68
C PHE A 4 -19.60 13.45 7.43
N PRO A 5 -20.39 12.58 6.79
CA PRO A 5 -21.62 12.07 7.37
C PRO A 5 -21.35 11.23 8.61
N THR A 6 -22.06 11.49 9.69
CA THR A 6 -21.95 10.75 10.95
C THR A 6 -23.23 9.95 11.20
N ILE A 7 -23.11 8.72 11.70
CA ILE A 7 -24.26 7.88 12.11
C ILE A 7 -24.15 7.47 13.57
N GLN A 8 -25.27 7.10 14.18
CA GLN A 8 -25.30 6.51 15.53
C GLN A 8 -25.89 5.11 15.49
N ILE A 9 -25.18 4.14 16.08
CA ILE A 9 -25.61 2.74 16.17
C ILE A 9 -25.46 2.29 17.62
N GLY A 10 -26.57 1.97 18.30
CA GLY A 10 -26.53 1.43 19.66
C GLY A 10 -25.82 2.33 20.69
N GLY A 11 -25.91 3.66 20.52
CA GLY A 11 -25.22 4.64 21.37
C GLY A 11 -23.78 4.95 20.98
N LEU A 12 -23.24 4.29 19.95
CA LEU A 12 -21.93 4.57 19.37
C LEU A 12 -22.05 5.54 18.19
N THR A 13 -21.26 6.62 18.21
CA THR A 13 -21.14 7.58 17.11
C THR A 13 -20.06 7.14 16.13
N ILE A 14 -20.36 7.10 14.84
CA ILE A 14 -19.42 6.73 13.77
C ILE A 14 -19.30 7.90 12.79
N HIS A 15 -18.13 8.55 12.73
CA HIS A 15 -17.94 9.84 12.04
C HIS A 15 -17.73 9.76 10.53
N GLU A 16 -17.14 8.67 10.04
CA GLU A 16 -16.95 8.44 8.61
C GLU A 16 -17.31 6.97 8.31
N PRO A 17 -18.59 6.60 8.37
CA PRO A 17 -19.02 5.20 8.34
C PRO A 17 -18.59 4.48 7.06
N MET A 18 -18.60 5.18 5.93
CA MET A 18 -18.18 4.61 4.65
C MET A 18 -16.65 4.51 4.53
N THR A 19 -15.90 5.50 5.04
CA THR A 19 -14.43 5.42 5.08
C THR A 19 -14.01 4.24 5.96
N ALA A 20 -14.60 4.13 7.15
CA ALA A 20 -14.33 3.02 8.08
C ALA A 20 -14.74 1.66 7.50
N PHE A 21 -15.88 1.58 6.78
CA PHE A 21 -16.31 0.36 6.12
C PHE A 21 -15.34 -0.08 5.01
N THR A 22 -14.90 0.87 4.17
CA THR A 22 -13.93 0.57 3.11
C THR A 22 -12.54 0.22 3.69
N ASP A 23 -12.15 0.81 4.83
CA ASP A 23 -10.96 0.41 5.59
C ASP A 23 -11.05 -1.03 6.11
N VAL A 24 -12.21 -1.45 6.63
CA VAL A 24 -12.43 -2.86 7.03
C VAL A 24 -12.23 -3.79 5.83
N ILE A 25 -12.79 -3.47 4.67
CA ILE A 25 -12.63 -4.29 3.47
C ILE A 25 -11.15 -4.35 3.04
N LEU A 26 -10.45 -3.22 3.01
CA LEU A 26 -9.02 -3.17 2.68
C LEU A 26 -8.17 -3.99 3.66
N THR A 27 -8.50 -3.93 4.95
CA THR A 27 -7.85 -4.70 6.02
C THR A 27 -8.01 -6.19 5.75
N ILE A 28 -9.24 -6.64 5.50
CA ILE A 28 -9.57 -8.04 5.21
C ILE A 28 -8.84 -8.50 3.95
N ILE A 29 -8.95 -7.76 2.85
CA ILE A 29 -8.27 -8.10 1.58
C ILE A 29 -6.77 -8.25 1.85
N SER A 30 -6.15 -7.27 2.50
CA SER A 30 -4.71 -7.26 2.77
C SER A 30 -4.27 -8.49 3.58
N PHE A 31 -4.96 -8.83 4.68
CA PHE A 31 -4.61 -10.01 5.48
C PHE A 31 -4.92 -11.34 4.77
N VAL A 32 -6.00 -11.42 3.98
CA VAL A 32 -6.26 -12.59 3.14
C VAL A 32 -5.11 -12.79 2.15
N LEU A 33 -4.62 -11.71 1.51
CA LEU A 33 -3.49 -11.77 0.59
C LEU A 33 -2.20 -12.19 1.30
N VAL A 34 -1.93 -11.72 2.53
CA VAL A 34 -0.82 -12.20 3.37
C VAL A 34 -0.90 -13.72 3.55
N GLY A 35 -2.06 -14.25 3.97
CA GLY A 35 -2.26 -15.68 4.22
C GLY A 35 -2.16 -16.54 2.95
N ARG A 36 -2.52 -15.98 1.78
CA ARG A 36 -2.40 -16.69 0.50
C ARG A 36 -0.97 -16.74 -0.04
N ILE A 37 -0.05 -15.90 0.44
CA ILE A 37 1.39 -16.01 0.10
C ILE A 37 1.99 -17.13 0.95
N ARG A 38 2.09 -18.33 0.37
CA ARG A 38 2.55 -19.54 1.07
C ARG A 38 4.06 -19.51 1.36
N ASN A 39 4.40 -19.62 2.65
CA ASN A 39 5.71 -20.04 3.17
C ASN A 39 6.13 -21.34 2.48
N ARG A 40 7.07 -21.26 1.53
CA ARG A 40 7.85 -22.44 1.12
C ARG A 40 9.28 -22.22 1.58
N LEU A 41 9.95 -23.27 2.03
CA LEU A 41 11.32 -23.30 2.59
C LEU A 41 12.41 -22.59 1.74
N HIS A 42 12.08 -22.10 0.54
CA HIS A 42 12.91 -21.25 -0.32
C HIS A 42 12.12 -20.03 -0.83
N GLU A 43 11.47 -19.26 0.04
CA GLU A 43 10.79 -18.04 -0.37
C GLU A 43 11.81 -17.08 -1.01
N SER A 44 11.57 -16.72 -2.28
CA SER A 44 12.33 -15.64 -2.88
C SER A 44 12.02 -14.37 -2.08
N PHE A 45 13.06 -13.63 -1.66
CA PHE A 45 12.95 -12.32 -1.00
C PHE A 45 11.86 -11.40 -1.60
N TYR A 46 11.59 -11.52 -2.91
CA TYR A 46 10.50 -10.87 -3.63
C TYR A 46 9.10 -11.14 -3.04
N ASN A 47 8.74 -12.41 -2.80
CA ASN A 47 7.44 -12.79 -2.26
C ASN A 47 7.29 -12.31 -0.81
N ASN A 48 8.34 -12.45 0.01
CA ASN A 48 8.31 -12.00 1.39
C ASN A 48 8.16 -10.47 1.49
N ALA A 49 8.83 -9.72 0.60
CA ALA A 49 8.65 -8.27 0.53
C ALA A 49 7.20 -7.89 0.19
N TRP A 50 6.57 -8.52 -0.81
CA TRP A 50 5.15 -8.28 -1.09
C TRP A 50 4.23 -8.71 0.06
N ARG A 51 4.54 -9.81 0.74
CA ARG A 51 3.79 -10.24 1.92
C ARG A 51 3.85 -9.21 3.03
N LEU A 52 5.03 -8.63 3.28
CA LEU A 52 5.19 -7.56 4.27
C LEU A 52 4.49 -6.27 3.82
N PHE A 53 4.49 -5.94 2.51
CA PHE A 53 3.65 -4.87 1.97
C PHE A 53 2.18 -5.06 2.33
N PHE A 54 1.60 -6.24 2.03
CA PHE A 54 0.20 -6.52 2.36
C PHE A 54 -0.04 -6.54 3.88
N LEU A 55 0.89 -7.05 4.68
CA LEU A 55 0.78 -7.05 6.14
C LEU A 55 0.67 -5.62 6.68
N PHE A 56 1.59 -4.75 6.31
CA PHE A 56 1.61 -3.37 6.78
C PHE A 56 0.47 -2.53 6.18
N MET A 57 0.02 -2.85 4.96
CA MET A 57 -1.20 -2.25 4.39
C MET A 57 -2.44 -2.62 5.21
N GLY A 58 -2.58 -3.88 5.61
CA GLY A 58 -3.68 -4.35 6.45
C GLY A 58 -3.65 -3.73 7.85
N LEU A 59 -2.46 -3.62 8.46
CA LEU A 59 -2.31 -2.92 9.74
C LEU A 59 -2.67 -1.44 9.64
N SER A 60 -2.23 -0.76 8.58
CA SER A 60 -2.55 0.65 8.35
C SER A 60 -4.05 0.87 8.20
N THR A 61 -4.69 0.16 7.28
CA THR A 61 -6.14 0.28 7.04
C THR A 61 -6.97 -0.18 8.24
N GLY A 62 -6.49 -1.17 9.00
CA GLY A 62 -7.13 -1.58 10.26
C GLY A 62 -7.10 -0.48 11.33
N LEU A 63 -6.01 0.28 11.41
CA LEU A 63 -5.94 1.49 12.25
C LEU A 63 -6.81 2.61 11.68
N GLY A 64 -6.95 2.70 10.34
CA GLY A 64 -7.88 3.59 9.64
C GLY A 64 -9.31 3.47 10.13
N VAL A 65 -9.80 2.24 10.34
CA VAL A 65 -11.12 1.98 10.94
C VAL A 65 -11.28 2.70 12.28
N LEU A 66 -10.24 2.67 13.13
CA LEU A 66 -10.27 3.30 14.45
C LEU A 66 -10.24 4.83 14.33
N THR A 67 -9.41 5.36 13.44
CA THR A 67 -9.18 6.81 13.32
C THR A 67 -10.25 7.56 12.52
N HIS A 68 -10.95 6.88 11.60
CA HIS A 68 -12.04 7.44 10.79
C HIS A 68 -13.42 7.12 11.36
N GLY A 69 -13.65 5.87 11.73
CA GLY A 69 -14.96 5.42 12.22
C GLY A 69 -15.15 5.67 13.70
N LEU A 70 -14.23 5.15 14.51
CA LEU A 70 -14.39 5.03 15.97
C LEU A 70 -13.71 6.14 16.77
N VAL A 71 -13.48 7.30 16.15
CA VAL A 71 -12.77 8.42 16.81
C VAL A 71 -13.41 8.85 18.14
N SER A 72 -14.74 8.72 18.27
CA SER A 72 -15.45 9.07 19.51
C SER A 72 -15.11 8.19 20.72
N LEU A 73 -14.44 7.05 20.51
CA LEU A 73 -13.98 6.16 21.58
C LEU A 73 -12.63 6.55 22.17
N PHE A 74 -11.94 7.52 21.56
CA PHE A 74 -10.58 7.87 21.89
C PHE A 74 -10.47 9.33 22.33
N SER A 75 -9.62 9.58 23.32
CA SER A 75 -9.16 10.94 23.62
C SER A 75 -8.37 11.53 22.43
N ALA A 76 -8.22 12.85 22.42
CA ALA A 76 -7.44 13.52 21.37
C ALA A 76 -6.00 12.98 21.27
N TRP A 77 -5.39 12.61 22.41
CA TRP A 77 -4.05 12.05 22.44
C TRP A 77 -3.99 10.63 21.85
N GLU A 78 -4.96 9.77 22.20
CA GLU A 78 -5.05 8.42 21.64
C GLU A 78 -5.31 8.45 20.14
N HIS A 79 -6.22 9.32 19.68
CA HIS A 79 -6.47 9.52 18.25
C HIS A 79 -5.22 10.00 17.52
N TYR A 80 -4.48 10.95 18.09
CA TYR A 80 -3.20 11.42 17.55
C TYR A 80 -2.20 10.26 17.37
N LEU A 81 -2.06 9.38 18.36
CA LEU A 81 -1.17 8.22 18.30
C LEU A 81 -1.64 7.17 17.28
N LEU A 82 -2.93 6.89 17.21
CA LEU A 82 -3.52 5.95 16.24
C LEU A 82 -3.32 6.46 14.80
N TRP A 83 -3.53 7.75 14.57
CA TRP A 83 -3.29 8.40 13.27
C TRP A 83 -1.82 8.31 12.86
N MET A 84 -0.90 8.54 13.81
CA MET A 84 0.53 8.40 13.56
C MET A 84 0.88 6.94 13.22
N ALA A 85 0.39 5.99 14.00
CA ALA A 85 0.64 4.57 13.80
C ALA A 85 0.11 4.08 12.42
N MET A 86 -1.07 4.55 12.01
CA MET A 86 -1.65 4.29 10.68
C MET A 86 -0.69 4.75 9.57
N ASN A 87 -0.20 5.99 9.65
CA ASN A 87 0.70 6.58 8.64
C ASN A 87 2.09 5.92 8.62
N VAL A 88 2.61 5.53 9.79
CA VAL A 88 3.86 4.77 9.93
C VAL A 88 3.72 3.40 9.26
N ALA A 89 2.64 2.66 9.55
CA ALA A 89 2.37 1.38 8.92
C ALA A 89 2.23 1.50 7.39
N ALA A 90 1.53 2.53 6.92
CA ALA A 90 1.39 2.82 5.49
C ALA A 90 2.76 3.09 4.82
N SER A 91 3.63 3.86 5.47
CA SER A 91 4.97 4.16 4.97
C SER A 91 5.86 2.91 4.92
N ILE A 92 5.79 2.05 5.93
CA ILE A 92 6.52 0.77 5.94
C ILE A 92 6.00 -0.16 4.83
N SER A 93 4.70 -0.14 4.55
CA SER A 93 4.11 -0.86 3.41
C SER A 93 4.76 -0.43 2.09
N VAL A 94 4.81 0.88 1.79
CA VAL A 94 5.46 1.43 0.58
C VAL A 94 6.93 0.99 0.47
N TYR A 95 7.68 1.03 1.58
CA TYR A 95 9.06 0.55 1.62
C TYR A 95 9.19 -0.90 1.17
N PHE A 96 8.29 -1.79 1.61
CA PHE A 96 8.33 -3.21 1.22
C PHE A 96 7.91 -3.45 -0.24
N ALA A 97 6.97 -2.68 -0.78
CA ALA A 97 6.66 -2.70 -2.21
C ALA A 97 7.89 -2.29 -3.05
N LEU A 98 8.63 -1.26 -2.61
CA LEU A 98 9.88 -0.87 -3.24
C LEU A 98 10.98 -1.94 -3.08
N GLN A 99 11.07 -2.62 -1.94
CA GLN A 99 12.01 -3.74 -1.78
C GLN A 99 11.73 -4.89 -2.76
N ALA A 100 10.46 -5.22 -2.98
CA ALA A 100 10.06 -6.20 -3.99
C ALA A 100 10.45 -5.73 -5.40
N THR A 101 10.25 -4.45 -5.70
CA THR A 101 10.58 -3.82 -6.98
C THR A 101 12.09 -3.79 -7.26
N ILE A 102 12.91 -3.42 -6.27
CA ILE A 102 14.38 -3.48 -6.34
C ILE A 102 14.86 -4.93 -6.51
N ARG A 103 14.14 -5.90 -5.92
CA ARG A 103 14.46 -7.31 -6.14
C ARG A 103 14.21 -7.70 -7.61
N TYR A 104 13.09 -7.24 -8.15
CA TYR A 104 12.63 -7.51 -9.50
C TYR A 104 13.48 -6.86 -10.60
N SER A 105 14.01 -5.64 -10.39
CA SER A 105 14.62 -4.77 -11.42
C SER A 105 15.90 -5.28 -12.13
N ARG A 106 16.34 -6.53 -11.94
CA ARG A 106 17.53 -7.16 -12.59
C ARG A 106 18.82 -6.31 -12.62
N VAL A 107 18.92 -5.30 -11.77
CA VAL A 107 20.12 -4.45 -11.64
C VAL A 107 21.31 -5.22 -11.04
N SER A 108 22.52 -4.72 -11.31
CA SER A 108 23.77 -5.23 -10.75
C SER A 108 23.74 -5.28 -9.22
N ILE A 109 24.56 -6.15 -8.61
CA ILE A 109 24.59 -6.32 -7.15
C ILE A 109 24.94 -5.01 -6.41
N ARG A 110 25.86 -4.21 -6.98
CA ARG A 110 26.27 -2.91 -6.44
C ARG A 110 25.08 -1.94 -6.44
N ASN A 111 24.41 -1.79 -7.58
CA ASN A 111 23.26 -0.87 -7.72
C ASN A 111 22.09 -1.32 -6.84
N ARG A 112 21.87 -2.64 -6.73
CA ARG A 112 20.85 -3.19 -5.82
C ARG A 112 21.09 -2.79 -4.36
N ARG A 113 22.34 -2.90 -3.88
CA ARG A 113 22.69 -2.50 -2.51
C ARG A 113 22.49 -1.00 -2.31
N LEU A 114 22.87 -0.18 -3.30
CA LEU A 114 22.64 1.26 -3.28
C LEU A 114 21.15 1.61 -3.21
N LEU A 115 20.33 1.06 -4.11
CA LEU A 115 18.88 1.29 -4.12
C LEU A 115 18.22 0.85 -2.81
N LYS A 116 18.66 -0.25 -2.20
CA LYS A 116 18.18 -0.68 -0.88
C LYS A 116 18.49 0.34 0.22
N ARG A 117 19.70 0.92 0.20
CA ARG A 117 20.09 1.98 1.15
C ARG A 117 19.27 3.25 0.92
N ILE A 118 19.12 3.67 -0.33
CA ILE A 118 18.28 4.83 -0.68
C ILE A 118 16.84 4.62 -0.21
N ASN A 119 16.24 3.46 -0.50
CA ASN A 119 14.89 3.14 -0.05
C ASN A 119 14.74 3.18 1.48
N LEU A 120 15.74 2.66 2.22
CA LEU A 120 15.75 2.75 3.69
C LEU A 120 15.91 4.20 4.18
N SER A 121 16.80 4.98 3.56
CA SER A 121 16.99 6.40 3.91
C SER A 121 15.73 7.22 3.65
N VAL A 122 15.04 6.99 2.53
CA VAL A 122 13.76 7.63 2.21
C VAL A 122 12.70 7.27 3.26
N LEU A 123 12.57 6.00 3.63
CA LEU A 123 11.66 5.58 4.71
C LEU A 123 11.99 6.32 6.02
N VAL A 124 13.24 6.29 6.47
CA VAL A 124 13.65 6.92 7.74
C VAL A 124 13.37 8.42 7.71
N PHE A 125 13.64 9.08 6.59
CA PHE A 125 13.33 10.50 6.41
C PHE A 125 11.84 10.80 6.57
N PHE A 126 10.97 10.07 5.84
CA PHE A 126 9.52 10.28 5.92
C PHE A 126 8.93 9.86 7.27
N LEU A 127 9.48 8.84 7.94
CA LEU A 127 9.11 8.49 9.31
C LEU A 127 9.49 9.62 10.28
N GLY A 128 10.70 10.18 10.17
CA GLY A 128 11.12 11.33 10.97
C GLY A 128 10.18 12.53 10.81
N LEU A 129 9.78 12.85 9.59
CA LEU A 129 8.77 13.88 9.32
C LEU A 129 7.40 13.52 9.92
N THR A 130 6.98 12.26 9.81
CA THR A 130 5.72 11.78 10.39
C THR A 130 5.70 11.90 11.91
N PHE A 131 6.79 11.54 12.60
CA PHE A 131 6.90 11.71 14.05
C PHE A 131 6.92 13.19 14.48
N TRP A 132 7.45 14.07 13.64
CA TRP A 132 7.55 15.49 13.95
C TRP A 132 6.22 16.24 13.72
N GLN A 133 5.51 15.95 12.62
CA GLN A 133 4.37 16.76 12.18
C GLN A 133 3.03 16.00 12.19
N ASN A 134 3.05 14.66 12.22
CA ASN A 134 1.89 13.77 12.17
C ASN A 134 0.81 14.16 11.13
N ASN A 135 1.26 14.56 9.94
CA ASN A 135 0.40 15.05 8.88
C ASN A 135 0.31 14.01 7.75
N PHE A 136 -0.92 13.66 7.34
CA PHE A 136 -1.18 12.71 6.26
C PHE A 136 -0.56 13.11 4.92
N GLU A 137 -0.38 14.41 4.66
CA GLU A 137 0.29 14.92 3.45
C GLU A 137 1.72 14.39 3.31
N ILE A 138 2.43 14.19 4.42
CA ILE A 138 3.79 13.61 4.42
C ILE A 138 3.75 12.18 3.85
N PHE A 139 2.81 11.35 4.31
CA PHE A 139 2.62 10.01 3.79
C PHE A 139 2.23 10.04 2.31
N LYS A 140 1.33 10.95 1.91
CA LYS A 140 0.89 11.06 0.52
C LYS A 140 2.06 11.31 -0.44
N ILE A 141 3.00 12.17 -0.08
CA ILE A 141 4.21 12.45 -0.88
C ILE A 141 5.12 11.22 -0.95
N HIS A 142 5.33 10.52 0.19
CA HIS A 142 6.10 9.29 0.23
C HIS A 142 5.50 8.20 -0.67
N ALA A 143 4.18 7.99 -0.55
CA ALA A 143 3.43 7.03 -1.35
C ALA A 143 3.49 7.37 -2.85
N ALA A 144 3.28 8.64 -3.23
CA ALA A 144 3.36 9.08 -4.62
C ALA A 144 4.74 8.80 -5.24
N THR A 145 5.81 9.07 -4.48
CA THR A 145 7.18 8.77 -4.90
C THR A 145 7.39 7.27 -5.12
N GLY A 146 6.93 6.44 -4.18
CA GLY A 146 7.01 4.98 -4.31
C GLY A 146 6.20 4.45 -5.50
N VAL A 147 4.96 4.92 -5.66
CA VAL A 147 4.06 4.56 -6.76
C VAL A 147 4.71 4.85 -8.11
N LEU A 148 5.29 6.03 -8.29
CA LEU A 148 5.93 6.42 -9.55
C LEU A 148 7.13 5.52 -9.87
N ILE A 149 8.02 5.27 -8.90
CA ILE A 149 9.20 4.42 -9.10
C ILE A 149 8.80 2.98 -9.46
N ILE A 150 7.80 2.43 -8.77
CA ILE A 150 7.29 1.09 -9.02
C ILE A 150 6.66 1.02 -10.41
N PHE A 151 5.81 1.98 -10.75
CA PHE A 151 5.20 2.09 -12.08
C PHE A 151 6.27 2.09 -13.18
N LEU A 152 7.26 2.98 -13.13
CA LEU A 152 8.29 3.10 -14.16
C LEU A 152 9.12 1.81 -14.30
N THR A 153 9.44 1.16 -13.18
CA THR A 153 10.19 -0.11 -13.18
C THR A 153 9.41 -1.22 -13.87
N TYR A 154 8.13 -1.40 -13.50
CA TYR A 154 7.30 -2.44 -14.09
C TYR A 154 6.84 -2.11 -15.50
N PHE A 155 6.69 -0.83 -15.85
CA PHE A 155 6.41 -0.39 -17.22
C PHE A 155 7.56 -0.79 -18.14
N THR A 156 8.81 -0.53 -17.73
CA THR A 156 10.01 -0.97 -18.47
C THR A 156 10.09 -2.49 -18.60
N ALA A 157 9.61 -3.23 -17.60
CA ALA A 157 9.55 -4.69 -17.65
C ALA A 157 8.44 -5.21 -18.57
N TRP A 158 7.31 -4.51 -18.60
CA TRP A 158 6.17 -4.82 -19.46
C TRP A 158 6.48 -4.58 -20.93
N THR A 159 7.16 -3.50 -21.28
CA THR A 159 7.65 -3.27 -22.66
C THR A 159 8.67 -4.32 -23.11
N ARG A 160 9.24 -5.08 -22.16
CA ARG A 160 10.13 -6.23 -22.40
C ARG A 160 9.42 -7.58 -22.29
N ASN A 161 8.09 -7.60 -22.26
CA ASN A 161 7.25 -8.79 -22.18
C ASN A 161 7.55 -9.70 -20.96
N LEU A 162 7.98 -9.13 -19.82
CA LEU A 162 8.18 -9.93 -18.61
C LEU A 162 6.84 -10.35 -18.00
N VAL A 163 6.69 -11.64 -17.71
CA VAL A 163 5.44 -12.22 -17.20
C VAL A 163 5.02 -11.56 -15.89
N GLY A 164 3.74 -11.21 -15.78
CA GLY A 164 3.14 -10.58 -14.59
C GLY A 164 3.34 -9.07 -14.46
N SER A 165 4.27 -8.48 -15.22
CA SER A 165 4.57 -7.04 -15.14
C SER A 165 3.39 -6.15 -15.55
N GLY A 166 2.63 -6.53 -16.60
CA GLY A 166 1.48 -5.75 -17.06
C GLY A 166 0.37 -5.60 -16.02
N ALA A 167 0.12 -6.63 -15.22
CA ALA A 167 -0.85 -6.55 -14.11
C ALA A 167 -0.40 -5.56 -13.03
N ILE A 168 0.91 -5.51 -12.73
CA ILE A 168 1.48 -4.54 -11.78
C ILE A 168 1.46 -3.13 -12.38
N VAL A 169 1.73 -2.96 -13.68
CA VAL A 169 1.58 -1.66 -14.36
C VAL A 169 0.16 -1.14 -14.21
N LEU A 170 -0.85 -1.98 -14.50
CA LEU A 170 -2.25 -1.58 -14.37
C LEU A 170 -2.62 -1.23 -12.92
N ALA A 171 -2.13 -2.00 -11.95
CA ALA A 171 -2.33 -1.73 -10.53
C ALA A 171 -1.80 -0.35 -10.13
N PHE A 172 -0.56 -0.03 -10.53
CA PHE A 172 0.07 1.24 -10.18
C PHE A 172 -0.45 2.41 -11.00
N LEU A 173 -0.93 2.19 -12.23
CA LEU A 173 -1.68 3.20 -12.97
C LEU A 173 -2.98 3.58 -12.23
N LEU A 174 -3.69 2.58 -11.71
CA LEU A 174 -4.87 2.80 -10.88
C LEU A 174 -4.51 3.53 -9.58
N SER A 175 -3.40 3.18 -8.94
CA SER A 175 -2.90 3.89 -7.75
C SER A 175 -2.49 5.34 -8.03
N ILE A 176 -1.94 5.64 -9.21
CA ILE A 176 -1.72 7.03 -9.64
C ILE A 176 -3.05 7.76 -9.70
N ALA A 177 -4.06 7.16 -10.37
CA ALA A 177 -5.39 7.74 -10.44
C ALA A 177 -6.03 7.94 -9.04
N THR A 178 -5.80 7.04 -8.09
CA THR A 178 -6.19 7.21 -6.67
C THR A 178 -5.57 8.47 -6.05
N VAL A 179 -4.27 8.72 -6.27
CA VAL A 179 -3.60 9.93 -5.77
C VAL A 179 -4.26 11.19 -6.33
N PHE A 180 -4.65 11.17 -7.62
CA PHE A 180 -5.39 12.28 -8.24
C PHE A 180 -6.78 12.46 -7.61
N VAL A 181 -7.57 11.39 -7.49
CA VAL A 181 -8.91 11.43 -6.85
C VAL A 181 -8.82 12.03 -5.45
N HIS A 182 -7.88 11.56 -4.63
CA HIS A 182 -7.72 12.05 -3.27
C HIS A 182 -7.20 13.49 -3.20
N SER A 183 -6.27 13.88 -4.09
CA SER A 183 -5.67 15.22 -4.07
C SER A 183 -6.63 16.30 -4.56
N PHE A 184 -7.47 15.97 -5.54
CA PHE A 184 -8.51 16.86 -6.06
C PHE A 184 -9.85 16.71 -5.34
N GLN A 185 -9.92 15.85 -4.31
CA GLN A 185 -11.11 15.60 -3.50
C GLN A 185 -12.35 15.22 -4.33
N LEU A 186 -12.14 14.48 -5.43
CA LEU A 186 -13.20 14.05 -6.34
C LEU A 186 -14.15 13.08 -5.62
N SER A 187 -15.38 13.52 -5.38
CA SER A 187 -16.39 12.81 -4.59
C SER A 187 -17.65 12.56 -5.41
N ILE A 188 -18.30 11.41 -5.23
CA ILE A 188 -19.59 11.12 -5.89
C ILE A 188 -20.71 11.85 -5.14
N ASN A 189 -20.71 11.73 -3.82
CA ASN A 189 -21.57 12.45 -2.89
C ASN A 189 -20.93 12.44 -1.49
N GLU A 190 -21.61 12.96 -0.47
CA GLU A 190 -21.11 13.02 0.91
C GLU A 190 -20.90 11.64 1.55
N TRP A 191 -21.74 10.65 1.20
CA TRP A 191 -21.68 9.27 1.69
C TRP A 191 -20.63 8.43 0.97
N PHE A 192 -20.23 8.82 -0.24
CA PHE A 192 -19.20 8.16 -1.01
C PHE A 192 -18.25 9.20 -1.60
N ASN A 193 -17.36 9.65 -0.74
CA ASN A 193 -16.45 10.77 -0.98
C ASN A 193 -15.11 10.29 -1.56
N TYR A 194 -14.19 11.23 -1.75
CA TYR A 194 -12.87 10.98 -2.32
C TYR A 194 -12.02 9.94 -1.55
N LYS A 195 -12.21 9.79 -0.23
CA LYS A 195 -11.53 8.75 0.57
C LYS A 195 -12.07 7.37 0.21
N ASP A 196 -13.40 7.23 0.18
CA ASP A 196 -14.09 5.97 -0.14
C ASP A 196 -13.75 5.50 -1.56
N LEU A 197 -13.84 6.42 -2.53
CA LEU A 197 -13.50 6.14 -3.93
C LEU A 197 -12.03 5.74 -4.05
N SER A 198 -11.14 6.44 -3.34
CA SER A 198 -9.73 6.10 -3.30
C SER A 198 -9.49 4.70 -2.73
N HIS A 199 -10.17 4.33 -1.66
CA HIS A 199 -10.09 3.00 -1.05
C HIS A 199 -10.54 1.91 -2.00
N VAL A 200 -11.67 2.10 -2.71
CA VAL A 200 -12.14 1.13 -3.71
C VAL A 200 -11.13 0.94 -4.84
N MET A 201 -10.55 2.03 -5.36
CA MET A 201 -9.48 1.94 -6.36
C MET A 201 -8.24 1.22 -5.80
N MET A 202 -7.88 1.46 -4.55
CA MET A 202 -6.81 0.73 -3.86
C MET A 202 -7.12 -0.75 -3.72
N MET A 203 -8.35 -1.16 -3.41
CA MET A 203 -8.74 -2.58 -3.33
C MET A 203 -8.46 -3.30 -4.65
N VAL A 204 -8.89 -2.72 -5.77
CA VAL A 204 -8.65 -3.27 -7.10
C VAL A 204 -7.15 -3.30 -7.41
N SER A 205 -6.41 -2.24 -7.05
CA SER A 205 -4.96 -2.20 -7.21
C SER A 205 -4.26 -3.31 -6.43
N LEU A 206 -4.61 -3.56 -5.17
CA LEU A 206 -4.03 -4.63 -4.35
C LEU A 206 -4.24 -6.02 -4.96
N LEU A 207 -5.44 -6.27 -5.50
CA LEU A 207 -5.75 -7.53 -6.19
C LEU A 207 -4.92 -7.71 -7.46
N LEU A 208 -4.73 -6.64 -8.24
CA LEU A 208 -3.88 -6.64 -9.44
C LEU A 208 -2.40 -6.82 -9.09
N VAL A 209 -1.90 -6.16 -8.05
CA VAL A 209 -0.53 -6.36 -7.52
C VAL A 209 -0.33 -7.82 -7.16
N TYR A 210 -1.27 -8.41 -6.41
CA TYR A 210 -1.19 -9.81 -6.01
C TYR A 210 -1.16 -10.75 -7.23
N HIS A 211 -2.04 -10.53 -8.20
CA HIS A 211 -2.09 -11.32 -9.42
C HIS A 211 -0.78 -11.23 -10.21
N GLY A 212 -0.27 -10.02 -10.44
CA GLY A 212 0.99 -9.81 -11.15
C GLY A 212 2.21 -10.38 -10.42
N MET A 213 2.23 -10.30 -9.08
CA MET A 213 3.24 -10.94 -8.25
C MET A 213 3.21 -12.46 -8.41
N GLN A 214 2.03 -13.09 -8.37
CA GLN A 214 1.92 -14.55 -8.53
C GLN A 214 2.44 -15.02 -9.88
N LEU A 215 2.10 -14.30 -10.95
CA LEU A 215 2.60 -14.57 -12.30
C LEU A 215 4.12 -14.41 -12.38
N SER A 216 4.66 -13.30 -11.85
CA SER A 216 6.10 -13.03 -11.82
C SER A 216 6.88 -14.07 -11.01
N SER A 217 6.33 -14.52 -9.88
CA SER A 217 6.97 -15.50 -8.99
C SER A 217 7.09 -16.89 -9.64
N ARG A 218 6.10 -17.29 -10.45
CA ARG A 218 6.14 -18.55 -11.22
C ARG A 218 7.25 -18.54 -12.26
N ASP A 219 7.39 -17.44 -13.00
CA ASP A 219 8.44 -17.28 -14.01
C ASP A 219 9.86 -17.26 -13.40
N LEU A 220 10.06 -16.53 -12.30
CA LEU A 220 11.34 -16.49 -11.59
C LEU A 220 11.82 -17.88 -11.15
N LYS A 221 10.89 -18.77 -10.75
CA LYS A 221 11.22 -20.16 -10.38
C LYS A 221 11.63 -21.01 -11.58
N LEU A 222 11.00 -20.82 -12.74
CA LEU A 222 11.33 -21.57 -13.96
C LEU A 222 12.74 -21.23 -14.45
N ASN A 223 13.11 -19.95 -14.44
CA ASN A 223 14.43 -19.50 -14.86
C ASN A 223 15.56 -20.01 -13.95
N TRP A 224 15.34 -20.06 -12.63
CA TRP A 224 16.31 -20.65 -11.69
C TRP A 224 16.57 -22.14 -11.96
N ARG A 225 15.53 -22.93 -12.22
CA ARG A 225 15.66 -24.37 -12.50
C ARG A 225 16.41 -24.66 -13.80
N ARG A 226 16.31 -23.77 -14.80
CA ARG A 226 17.07 -23.88 -16.05
C ARG A 226 18.56 -23.54 -15.88
N ALA A 227 18.91 -22.69 -14.93
CA ALA A 227 20.29 -22.25 -14.72
C ALA A 227 21.19 -23.26 -13.96
N ILE A 228 20.63 -24.36 -13.45
CA ILE A 228 21.34 -25.40 -12.67
C ILE A 228 21.33 -26.75 -13.41
N ARG A 229 20.80 -26.78 -14.64
CA ARG A 229 20.96 -27.89 -15.58
C ARG A 229 21.98 -27.49 -16.61
#